data_AF-A0A8S3DB93-F1
#
_entry.id   AF-A0A8S3DB93-F1
#
_cell.length_a   1.000
_cell.length_b   1.000
_cell.length_c   1.000
_cell.angle_alpha   90.00
_cell.angle_beta   90.00
_cell.angle_gamma   90.00
#
_symmetry.space_group_name_H-M   'P 1'
#
loop_
_entity.id
_entity.type
_entity.pdbx_description
1 polymer ?
#
loop_
_entity_poly.entity_id
_entity_poly.type
_entity_poly.pdbx_seq_one_letter_code
_entity_poly.pdbx_strand_id
1 'polypeptide(L)' 'IQALDAFKPGDACVIFTPDDTHFDMALEAIRRGIHVMITKPAVKTLAEHRQLYEEAKKKNVLVMIEGLY' A
#
# COMPACT_ATOMS: atom_id res chain seq x y z
N ILE A 1 2.93 4.07 11.57
CA ILE A 1 3.71 2.80 11.50
C ILE A 1 5.18 3.16 11.55
N GLN A 2 5.88 2.82 12.65
CA GLN A 2 7.27 3.26 12.88
C GLN A 2 8.23 2.86 11.75
N ALA A 3 8.01 1.70 11.12
CA ALA A 3 8.83 1.26 9.99
C ALA A 3 8.84 2.24 8.81
N LEU A 4 7.75 2.99 8.59
CA LEU A 4 7.65 3.96 7.50
C LEU A 4 8.44 5.27 7.77
N ASP A 5 8.95 5.49 8.98
CA ASP A 5 9.64 6.73 9.33
C ASP A 5 11.05 6.82 8.71
N ALA A 6 11.60 5.68 8.26
CA ALA A 6 12.88 5.62 7.54
C ALA A 6 12.76 5.95 6.04
N PHE A 7 11.53 6.07 5.51
CA PHE A 7 11.26 6.26 4.09
C PHE A 7 11.06 7.75 3.77
N LYS A 8 11.42 8.13 2.55
CA LYS A 8 11.11 9.44 1.96
C LYS A 8 10.11 9.29 0.80
N PRO A 9 9.40 10.36 0.41
CA PRO A 9 8.53 10.33 -0.77
C PRO A 9 9.29 9.84 -2.01
N GLY A 10 8.68 8.92 -2.76
CA GLY A 10 9.27 8.25 -3.93
C GLY A 10 10.00 6.94 -3.63
N ASP A 11 10.24 6.61 -2.36
CA ASP A 11 10.72 5.27 -1.99
C ASP A 11 9.60 4.22 -2.16
N ALA A 12 9.94 2.93 -2.05
CA ALA A 12 8.98 1.84 -2.15
C ALA A 12 9.07 0.88 -0.94
N CYS A 13 7.92 0.42 -0.44
CA CYS A 13 7.85 -0.62 0.59
C CYS A 13 7.05 -1.84 0.12
N VAL A 14 7.38 -2.99 0.71
CA VAL A 14 6.64 -4.25 0.51
C VAL A 14 5.90 -4.60 1.78
N ILE A 15 4.60 -4.83 1.68
CA ILE A 15 3.73 -5.25 2.79
C ILE A 15 3.53 -6.75 2.66
N PHE A 16 4.17 -7.48 3.58
CA PHE A 16 4.17 -8.95 3.66
C PHE A 16 3.79 -9.39 5.09
N THR A 17 2.76 -8.76 5.63
CA THR A 17 2.21 -8.98 6.97
C THR A 17 0.96 -9.85 6.89
N PRO A 18 0.31 -10.21 8.02
CA PRO A 18 -1.04 -10.76 7.97
C PRO A 18 -2.01 -9.82 7.22
N ASP A 19 -2.98 -10.39 6.53
CA ASP A 19 -3.88 -9.68 5.61
C ASP A 19 -4.78 -8.64 6.30
N ASP A 20 -5.08 -8.84 7.58
CA ASP A 20 -5.79 -7.88 8.44
C ASP A 20 -5.14 -6.49 8.48
N THR A 21 -3.82 -6.38 8.28
CA THR A 21 -3.10 -5.12 8.44
C THR A 21 -2.80 -4.43 7.11
N HIS A 22 -3.07 -5.07 5.97
CA HIS A 22 -2.65 -4.55 4.67
C HIS A 22 -3.22 -3.17 4.34
N PHE A 23 -4.53 -2.97 4.59
CA PHE A 23 -5.22 -1.74 4.21
C PHE A 23 -4.64 -0.51 4.91
N ASP A 24 -4.56 -0.54 6.25
CA ASP A 24 -4.05 0.59 7.03
C ASP A 24 -2.58 0.87 6.72
N MET A 25 -1.78 -0.18 6.54
CA MET A 25 -0.35 -0.03 6.20
C MET A 25 -0.14 0.56 4.81
N ALA A 26 -0.89 0.09 3.81
CA ALA A 26 -0.82 0.60 2.45
C ALA A 26 -1.31 2.04 2.37
N LEU A 27 -2.44 2.35 3.00
CA LEU A 27 -3.02 3.69 2.99
C LEU A 27 -2.08 4.73 3.61
N GLU A 28 -1.45 4.40 4.74
CA GLU A 28 -0.47 5.27 5.39
C GLU A 28 0.77 5.49 4.51
N ALA A 29 1.32 4.42 3.91
CA ALA A 29 2.46 4.53 3.00
C ALA A 29 2.14 5.40 1.76
N ILE A 30 0.98 5.17 1.13
CA ILE A 30 0.50 5.97 -0.01
C ILE A 30 0.38 7.45 0.37
N ARG A 31 -0.22 7.76 1.53
CA ARG A 31 -0.40 9.16 1.99
C ARG A 31 0.93 9.89 2.21
N ARG A 32 1.98 9.15 2.58
CA ARG A 32 3.37 9.63 2.68
C ARG A 32 4.10 9.74 1.33
N GLY A 33 3.47 9.35 0.23
CA GLY A 33 4.07 9.38 -1.09
C GLY A 33 5.04 8.22 -1.33
N ILE A 34 4.83 7.09 -0.67
CA ILE A 34 5.64 5.87 -0.82
C ILE A 34 4.92 4.91 -1.77
N HIS A 35 5.65 4.31 -2.70
CA HIS A 35 5.14 3.24 -3.57
C HIS A 35 4.95 1.96 -2.76
N VAL A 36 3.90 1.19 -3.05
CA VAL A 36 3.56 0.02 -2.22
C VAL A 36 3.41 -1.22 -3.08
N MET A 37 4.04 -2.32 -2.68
CA MET A 37 3.69 -3.67 -3.13
C MET A 37 3.01 -4.42 -1.98
N ILE A 38 1.86 -5.04 -2.23
CA ILE A 38 1.08 -5.76 -1.22
C ILE A 38 0.96 -7.23 -1.62
N THR A 39 1.20 -8.15 -0.69
CA THR A 39 0.94 -9.58 -0.92
C THR A 39 -0.57 -9.89 -0.98
N LYS A 40 -0.93 -11.01 -1.58
CA LYS A 40 -2.32 -11.46 -1.68
C LYS A 40 -2.79 -12.08 -0.35
N PRO A 41 -4.09 -11.92 0.01
CA PRO A 41 -5.02 -10.97 -0.59
C PRO A 41 -4.64 -9.53 -0.24
N ALA A 42 -4.68 -8.61 -1.22
CA ALA A 42 -4.21 -7.24 -1.01
C ALA A 42 -5.04 -6.48 0.04
N VAL A 43 -6.36 -6.68 0.04
CA VAL A 43 -7.33 -6.14 1.02
C VAL A 43 -8.56 -7.05 1.04
N LYS A 44 -9.45 -6.87 2.03
CA LYS A 44 -10.59 -7.77 2.25
C LYS A 44 -11.84 -7.35 1.46
N THR A 45 -11.94 -6.08 1.06
CA THR A 45 -13.11 -5.55 0.38
C THR A 45 -12.78 -4.76 -0.89
N LEU A 46 -13.73 -4.71 -1.83
CA LEU A 46 -13.63 -3.87 -3.01
C LEU A 46 -13.59 -2.38 -2.66
N ALA A 47 -14.24 -1.97 -1.57
CA ALA A 47 -14.25 -0.59 -1.11
C ALA A 47 -12.84 -0.14 -0.69
N GLU A 48 -12.15 -0.95 0.11
CA GLU A 48 -10.75 -0.72 0.49
C GLU A 48 -9.85 -0.65 -0.75
N HIS A 49 -10.02 -1.58 -1.70
CA HIS A 49 -9.20 -1.60 -2.91
C HIS A 49 -9.39 -0.31 -3.74
N ARG A 50 -10.64 0.14 -3.90
CA ARG A 50 -10.96 1.40 -4.59
C ARG A 50 -10.36 2.60 -3.87
N GLN A 51 -10.41 2.61 -2.54
CA GLN A 51 -9.81 3.69 -1.76
C GLN A 51 -8.29 3.74 -1.94
N LEU A 52 -7.59 2.61 -1.89
CA LEU A 52 -6.14 2.57 -2.15
C LEU A 52 -5.81 3.08 -3.56
N TYR A 53 -6.60 2.69 -4.58
CA TYR A 53 -6.43 3.17 -5.94
C TYR A 53 -6.59 4.70 -6.05
N GLU A 54 -7.66 5.27 -5.48
CA GLU A 54 -7.89 6.71 -5.54
C GLU A 54 -6.81 7.51 -4.79
N GLU A 55 -6.38 7.03 -3.63
CA GLU A 55 -5.30 7.68 -2.87
C GLU A 55 -3.96 7.58 -3.60
N ALA A 56 -3.66 6.45 -4.22
CA ALA A 56 -2.46 6.26 -5.04
C ALA A 56 -2.44 7.24 -6.23
N LYS A 57 -3.57 7.40 -6.90
CA LYS A 57 -3.74 8.37 -8.00
C LYS A 57 -3.55 9.82 -7.52
N LYS A 58 -4.15 10.20 -6.39
CA LYS A 58 -3.98 11.54 -5.80
C LYS A 58 -2.54 11.84 -5.41
N LYS A 59 -1.82 10.84 -4.90
CA LYS A 59 -0.44 10.95 -4.43
C LYS A 59 0.60 10.69 -5.51
N ASN A 60 0.16 10.31 -6.72
CA ASN A 60 1.00 9.94 -7.85
C ASN A 60 2.04 8.86 -7.48
N VAL A 61 1.58 7.81 -6.79
CA VAL A 61 2.40 6.65 -6.41
C VAL A 61 1.85 5.37 -7.02
N LEU A 62 2.70 4.36 -7.13
CA LEU A 62 2.35 3.04 -7.63
C LEU A 62 1.87 2.16 -6.48
N VAL A 63 0.73 1.49 -6.68
CA VAL A 63 0.30 0.37 -5.84
C VAL A 63 0.30 -0.88 -6.72
N MET A 64 1.11 -1.85 -6.34
CA MET A 64 1.24 -3.13 -7.01
C MET A 64 0.71 -4.25 -6.10
N ILE A 65 0.02 -5.20 -6.69
CA ILE A 65 -0.39 -6.43 -6.01
C ILE A 65 0.54 -7.53 -6.52
N GLU A 66 1.16 -8.25 -5.58
CA GLU A 66 2.00 -9.39 -5.92
C GLU A 66 1.19 -10.45 -6.69
N GLY A 67 1.74 -10.89 -7.81
CA GLY A 67 1.12 -11.85 -8.70
C GLY A 67 1.90 -13.16 -8.74
N LEU A 68 1.37 -14.22 -8.13
CA LEU A 68 1.72 -15.57 -8.53
C LEU A 68 1.09 -15.83 -9.91
N TYR A 69 1.96 -16.01 -10.92
CA TYR A 69 1.71 -16.23 -12.36
C TYR A 69 1.47 -14.98 -13.22
#